data_AF-E3D789-F1
#
_entry.id   AF-E3D789-F1
#
_cell.length_a   1.000
_cell.length_b   1.000
_cell.length_c   1.000
_cell.angle_alpha   90.00
_cell.angle_beta   90.00
_cell.angle_gamma   90.00
#
_symmetry.space_group_name_H-M   'P 1'
#
loop_
_entity.id
_entity.type
_entity.pdbx_description
1 polymer ?
#
loop_
_entity_poly.entity_id
_entity_poly.type
_entity_poly.pdbx_seq_one_letter_code
_entity_poly.pdbx_strand_id
1 'polypeptide(L)'
;MRLLKVSKNYSSKSASKSASKSASKIVPALMLLPACILLIVLVILPLLMLVVASLSNFNARSLFTGEFEFVGIQQYLTLFADKGFYYSLGITIAFAAFLVITSVLIGMWVAQTMFKQSAVVRVIMSIVLVAAWAMPNVAAALVFKWMFQPGYGVVGWLLTQLKIFGNIRNLSWTSNTNLAFCCIGLIIVWQAVPYIAITLYAAQKQIAPEYAEAAAVDGASKTRIYWQITVPILAPQLTAITILSCIWDFNVFNQIWLLTQGGPRESTATVGVFTYKKAFINFSIGQGSAISVVTTLILFFATVYYIRRLLKNGDEL
;
A
#
# COMPACT_ATOMS: atom_id res chain seq x y z
N MET A 1 57.65 -12.53 -57.71
CA MET A 1 58.48 -11.37 -57.35
C MET A 1 58.13 -10.98 -55.91
N ARG A 2 59.05 -11.21 -54.96
CA ARG A 2 59.24 -10.50 -53.67
C ARG A 2 58.06 -10.37 -52.67
N LEU A 3 58.13 -10.62 -51.36
CA LEU A 3 59.18 -10.91 -50.38
C LEU A 3 58.51 -11.42 -49.07
N LEU A 4 59.20 -12.35 -48.41
CA LEU A 4 59.49 -12.44 -46.97
C LEU A 4 58.39 -12.41 -45.89
N LYS A 5 58.23 -13.61 -45.31
CA LYS A 5 57.94 -13.94 -43.92
C LYS A 5 58.37 -12.84 -42.92
N VAL A 6 57.41 -12.32 -42.16
CA VAL A 6 57.66 -11.64 -40.88
C VAL A 6 57.42 -12.65 -39.76
N SER A 7 58.51 -12.99 -39.09
CA SER A 7 58.54 -13.74 -37.83
C SER A 7 57.82 -12.93 -36.75
N LYS A 8 56.91 -13.56 -36.00
CA LYS A 8 56.52 -13.09 -34.67
C LYS A 8 56.81 -14.18 -33.66
N ASN A 9 57.85 -13.91 -32.87
CA ASN A 9 58.30 -14.68 -31.73
C ASN A 9 57.17 -14.87 -30.71
N TYR A 10 56.96 -16.12 -30.33
CA TYR A 10 56.41 -16.49 -29.04
C TYR A 10 57.40 -16.07 -27.96
N SER A 11 57.00 -15.17 -27.07
CA SER A 11 57.67 -14.99 -25.79
C SER A 11 56.64 -14.88 -24.68
N SER A 12 56.73 -15.87 -23.82
CA SER A 12 56.01 -16.08 -22.58
C SER A 12 56.02 -14.86 -21.66
N LYS A 13 54.84 -14.40 -21.26
CA LYS A 13 54.63 -13.77 -19.95
C LYS A 13 53.43 -14.39 -19.26
N SER A 14 53.70 -15.53 -18.63
CA SER A 14 53.01 -15.96 -17.41
C SER A 14 53.36 -14.93 -16.33
N ALA A 15 52.47 -13.97 -16.11
CA ALA A 15 52.57 -13.03 -14.99
C ALA A 15 51.20 -12.87 -14.33
N SER A 16 51.09 -13.45 -13.14
CA SER A 16 50.30 -12.94 -12.02
C SER A 16 48.83 -12.59 -12.29
N LYS A 17 47.96 -13.61 -12.31
CA LYS A 17 46.54 -13.45 -11.96
C LYS A 17 46.28 -13.98 -10.55
N SER A 18 46.91 -13.37 -9.54
CA SER A 18 46.67 -13.74 -8.13
C SER A 18 46.45 -12.54 -7.21
N ALA A 19 46.07 -11.38 -7.75
CA ALA A 19 45.79 -10.18 -6.97
C ALA A 19 44.51 -9.47 -7.46
N SER A 20 43.36 -10.17 -7.49
CA SER A 20 42.07 -9.50 -7.71
C SER A 20 40.89 -10.38 -7.29
N LYS A 21 40.78 -10.68 -6.00
CA LYS A 21 39.52 -11.17 -5.40
C LYS A 21 39.07 -10.34 -4.19
N SER A 22 39.95 -9.53 -3.61
CA SER A 22 39.62 -8.67 -2.46
C SER A 22 39.14 -7.26 -2.88
N ALA A 23 39.73 -6.69 -3.94
CA ALA A 23 39.29 -5.41 -4.51
C ALA A 23 37.88 -5.46 -5.13
N SER A 24 37.33 -6.65 -5.40
CA SER A 24 36.03 -6.81 -6.06
C SER A 24 34.82 -6.66 -5.14
N LYS A 25 34.99 -6.64 -3.81
CA LYS A 25 33.88 -6.45 -2.84
C LYS A 25 33.84 -5.04 -2.23
N ILE A 26 34.98 -4.33 -2.22
CA ILE A 26 35.09 -3.00 -1.61
C ILE A 26 34.44 -1.94 -2.49
N VAL A 27 34.61 -2.01 -3.82
CA VAL A 27 34.02 -1.02 -4.74
C VAL A 27 32.48 -1.04 -4.70
N PRO A 28 31.79 -2.20 -4.80
CA PRO A 28 30.33 -2.25 -4.61
C PRO A 28 29.88 -1.74 -3.24
N ALA A 29 30.61 -2.09 -2.16
CA ALA A 29 30.28 -1.65 -0.81
C ALA A 29 30.41 -0.12 -0.65
N LEU A 30 31.45 0.49 -1.23
CA LEU A 30 31.67 1.93 -1.21
C LEU A 30 30.58 2.68 -2.02
N MET A 31 30.11 2.09 -3.12
CA MET A 31 29.02 2.66 -3.93
C MET A 31 27.65 2.59 -3.22
N LEU A 32 27.44 1.59 -2.36
CA LEU A 32 26.22 1.47 -1.54
C LEU A 32 26.23 2.39 -0.31
N LEU A 33 27.42 2.79 0.14
CA LEU A 33 27.62 3.51 1.40
C LEU A 33 26.77 4.79 1.52
N PRO A 34 26.66 5.68 0.51
CA PRO A 34 25.79 6.85 0.59
C PRO A 34 24.31 6.49 0.78
N ALA A 35 23.83 5.46 0.08
CA ALA A 35 22.45 4.98 0.22
C ALA A 35 22.21 4.39 1.62
N CYS A 36 23.16 3.59 2.14
CA CYS A 36 23.08 3.04 3.48
C CYS A 36 23.07 4.13 4.56
N ILE A 37 23.90 5.16 4.44
CA ILE A 37 23.89 6.30 5.37
C ILE A 37 22.52 6.97 5.37
N LEU A 38 21.97 7.28 4.18
CA LEU A 38 20.65 7.89 4.08
C LEU A 38 19.56 7.01 4.71
N LEU A 39 19.60 5.70 4.50
CA LEU A 39 18.67 4.77 5.15
C LEU A 39 18.82 4.77 6.68
N ILE A 40 20.05 4.74 7.19
CA ILE A 40 20.30 4.77 8.63
C ILE A 40 19.76 6.07 9.24
N VAL A 41 20.07 7.21 8.63
CA VAL A 41 19.72 8.53 9.18
C VAL A 41 18.24 8.83 9.04
N LEU A 42 17.62 8.51 7.90
CA LEU A 42 16.24 8.91 7.60
C LEU A 42 15.20 7.85 7.98
N VAL A 43 15.60 6.58 8.16
CA VAL A 43 14.67 5.49 8.47
C VAL A 43 15.00 4.88 9.83
N ILE A 44 16.22 4.37 10.01
CA ILE A 44 16.56 3.59 11.22
C ILE A 44 16.60 4.49 12.46
N LEU A 45 17.19 5.67 12.37
CA LEU A 45 17.31 6.58 13.52
C LEU A 45 15.93 7.07 14.02
N PRO A 46 14.99 7.54 13.17
CA PRO A 46 13.63 7.85 13.61
C PRO A 46 12.88 6.64 14.19
N LEU A 47 13.09 5.43 13.66
CA LEU A 47 12.51 4.21 14.22
C LEU A 47 13.06 3.91 15.62
N LEU A 48 14.36 4.08 15.84
CA LEU A 48 14.96 3.93 17.16
C LEU A 48 14.41 4.98 18.14
N MET A 49 14.27 6.23 17.70
CA MET A 49 13.63 7.29 18.51
C MET A 49 12.18 6.94 18.86
N LEU A 50 11.42 6.37 17.91
CA LEU A 50 10.06 5.89 18.15
C LEU A 50 10.04 4.79 19.22
N VAL A 51 10.97 3.83 19.16
CA VAL A 51 11.08 2.76 20.17
C VAL A 51 11.47 3.34 21.54
N VAL A 52 12.44 4.27 21.60
CA VAL A 52 12.82 4.94 22.86
C VAL A 52 11.64 5.71 23.44
N ALA A 53 10.91 6.47 22.62
CA ALA A 53 9.71 7.19 23.04
C ALA A 53 8.62 6.24 23.56
N SER A 54 8.47 5.05 22.96
CA SER A 54 7.49 4.05 23.40
C SER A 54 7.79 3.46 24.79
N LEU A 55 9.04 3.56 25.24
CA LEU A 55 9.50 3.04 26.53
C LEU A 55 9.63 4.17 27.59
N SER A 56 9.31 5.41 27.22
CA SER A 56 9.37 6.56 28.10
C SER A 56 8.01 7.20 28.36
N ASN A 57 7.93 8.02 29.40
CA ASN A 57 6.77 8.87 29.66
C ASN A 57 6.85 10.18 28.84
N PHE A 58 7.08 10.06 27.53
CA PHE A 58 7.16 11.21 26.66
C PHE A 58 5.77 11.83 26.51
N ASN A 59 5.57 13.02 27.07
CA ASN A 59 4.29 13.72 27.06
C ASN A 59 4.45 15.23 26.79
N ALA A 60 3.37 16.00 26.94
CA ALA A 60 3.39 17.45 26.77
C ALA A 60 4.51 18.14 27.56
N ARG A 61 4.75 17.77 28.83
CA ARG A 61 5.81 18.34 29.66
C ARG A 61 7.19 18.10 29.04
N SER A 62 7.42 16.89 28.53
CA SER A 62 8.70 16.52 27.90
C SER A 62 9.01 17.34 26.65
N LEU A 63 7.99 17.78 25.91
CA LEU A 63 8.19 18.65 24.74
C LEU A 63 8.75 20.02 25.12
N PHE A 64 8.35 20.57 26.27
CA PHE A 64 8.79 21.90 26.71
C PHE A 64 10.06 21.86 27.56
N THR A 65 10.24 20.80 28.35
CA THR A 65 11.36 20.68 29.31
C THR A 65 12.56 19.92 28.72
N GLY A 66 12.35 19.11 27.69
CA GLY A 66 13.36 18.16 27.20
C GLY A 66 13.58 16.95 28.11
N GLU A 67 12.91 16.90 29.26
CA GLU A 67 13.05 15.83 30.24
C GLU A 67 11.97 14.75 30.05
N PHE A 68 12.39 13.50 30.01
CA PHE A 68 11.51 12.34 30.03
C PHE A 68 12.10 11.24 30.90
N GLU A 69 11.23 10.51 31.57
CA GLU A 69 11.62 9.34 32.38
C GLU A 69 11.40 8.06 31.58
N PHE A 70 12.33 7.12 31.73
CA PHE A 70 12.19 5.79 31.17
C PHE A 70 11.27 4.96 32.07
N VAL A 71 10.12 4.54 31.53
CA VAL A 71 9.08 3.78 32.24
C VAL A 71 9.02 2.32 31.81
N GLY A 72 9.96 1.88 30.96
CA GLY A 72 10.03 0.52 30.45
C GLY A 72 8.76 0.13 29.70
N ILE A 73 8.15 -1.00 30.08
CA ILE A 73 6.99 -1.56 29.37
C ILE A 73 5.63 -0.95 29.78
N GLN A 74 5.60 0.06 30.65
CA GLN A 74 4.35 0.59 31.20
C GLN A 74 3.37 1.11 30.14
N GLN A 75 3.88 1.71 29.05
CA GLN A 75 3.04 2.17 27.93
C GLN A 75 2.33 1.00 27.24
N TYR A 76 3.01 -0.14 27.11
CA TYR A 76 2.46 -1.36 26.52
C TYR A 76 1.40 -2.00 27.42
N LEU A 77 1.64 -2.06 28.73
CA LEU A 77 0.65 -2.54 29.69
C LEU A 77 -0.63 -1.69 29.65
N THR A 78 -0.47 -0.36 29.62
CA THR A 78 -1.60 0.57 29.49
C THR A 78 -2.33 0.39 28.16
N LEU A 79 -1.59 0.18 27.06
CA LEU A 79 -2.14 -0.06 25.74
C LEU A 79 -2.97 -1.35 25.68
N PHE A 80 -2.44 -2.47 26.19
CA PHE A 80 -3.13 -3.75 26.18
C PHE A 80 -4.30 -3.82 27.18
N ALA A 81 -4.42 -2.86 28.10
CA ALA A 81 -5.61 -2.69 28.93
C ALA A 81 -6.67 -1.77 28.27
N ASP A 82 -6.32 -1.03 27.20
CA ASP A 82 -7.20 -0.05 26.56
C ASP A 82 -8.17 -0.73 25.57
N LYS A 83 -9.45 -0.79 25.93
CA LYS A 83 -10.52 -1.31 25.05
C LYS A 83 -10.62 -0.54 23.72
N GLY A 84 -10.27 0.74 23.72
CA GLY A 84 -10.26 1.57 22.52
C GLY A 84 -9.25 1.08 21.49
N PHE A 85 -8.09 0.56 21.93
CA PHE A 85 -7.08 0.01 21.02
C PHE A 85 -7.62 -1.21 20.25
N TYR A 86 -8.23 -2.17 20.94
CA TYR A 86 -8.80 -3.35 20.30
C TYR A 86 -9.96 -3.01 19.36
N TYR A 87 -10.79 -2.03 19.74
CA TYR A 87 -11.87 -1.53 18.89
C TYR A 87 -11.32 -0.90 17.60
N SER A 88 -10.35 0.01 17.71
CA SER A 88 -9.68 0.62 16.57
C SER A 88 -8.93 -0.39 15.70
N LEU A 89 -8.29 -1.39 16.31
CA LEU A 89 -7.62 -2.48 15.60
C LEU A 89 -8.63 -3.33 14.81
N GLY A 90 -9.76 -3.68 15.43
CA GLY A 90 -10.84 -4.42 14.77
C GLY A 90 -11.41 -3.66 13.56
N ILE A 91 -11.67 -2.35 13.72
CA ILE A 91 -12.11 -1.50 12.61
C ILE A 91 -11.05 -1.46 11.51
N THR A 92 -9.78 -1.25 11.84
CA THR A 92 -8.70 -1.21 10.84
C THR A 92 -8.63 -2.50 10.05
N ILE A 93 -8.65 -3.66 10.71
CA ILE A 93 -8.57 -4.96 10.03
C ILE A 93 -9.79 -5.18 9.14
N ALA A 94 -11.00 -4.97 9.67
CA ALA A 94 -12.23 -5.20 8.91
C ALA A 94 -12.36 -4.26 7.71
N PHE A 95 -12.06 -2.97 7.92
CA PHE A 95 -12.15 -1.97 6.88
C PHE A 95 -11.05 -2.14 5.83
N ALA A 96 -9.80 -2.39 6.23
CA ALA A 96 -8.73 -2.68 5.27
C ALA A 96 -9.03 -3.94 4.45
N ALA A 97 -9.51 -5.02 5.07
CA ALA A 97 -9.90 -6.23 4.34
C ALA A 97 -11.01 -5.93 3.30
N PHE A 98 -12.02 -5.16 3.68
CA PHE A 98 -13.08 -4.74 2.75
C PHE A 98 -12.54 -3.91 1.59
N LEU A 99 -11.66 -2.94 1.87
CA LEU A 99 -11.03 -2.07 0.87
C LEU A 99 -10.17 -2.86 -0.11
N VAL A 100 -9.33 -3.76 0.39
CA VAL A 100 -8.45 -4.61 -0.43
C VAL A 100 -9.28 -5.50 -1.34
N ILE A 101 -10.27 -6.22 -0.80
CA ILE A 101 -11.12 -7.11 -1.60
C ILE A 101 -11.83 -6.30 -2.69
N THR A 102 -12.43 -5.17 -2.33
CA THR A 102 -13.20 -4.33 -3.26
C THR A 102 -12.29 -3.74 -4.34
N SER A 103 -11.14 -3.16 -3.97
CA SER A 103 -10.21 -2.55 -4.90
C SER A 103 -9.55 -3.57 -5.83
N VAL A 104 -9.19 -4.76 -5.33
CA VAL A 104 -8.64 -5.85 -6.14
C VAL A 104 -9.68 -6.36 -7.14
N LEU A 105 -10.91 -6.61 -6.72
CA LEU A 105 -11.97 -7.09 -7.63
C LEU A 105 -12.28 -6.06 -8.73
N ILE A 106 -12.41 -4.79 -8.36
CA ILE A 106 -12.66 -3.72 -9.34
C ILE A 106 -11.44 -3.55 -10.25
N GLY A 107 -10.22 -3.56 -9.70
CA GLY A 107 -8.98 -3.46 -10.47
C GLY A 107 -8.81 -4.61 -11.46
N MET A 108 -9.12 -5.86 -11.06
CA MET A 108 -9.17 -7.02 -11.95
C MET A 108 -10.18 -6.83 -13.09
N TRP A 109 -11.38 -6.34 -12.77
CA TRP A 109 -12.40 -6.06 -13.77
C TRP A 109 -11.98 -4.98 -14.76
N VAL A 110 -11.38 -3.89 -14.29
CA VAL A 110 -10.85 -2.81 -15.14
C VAL A 110 -9.70 -3.32 -15.99
N ALA A 111 -8.75 -4.08 -15.43
CA ALA A 111 -7.62 -4.67 -16.16
C ALA A 111 -8.10 -5.57 -17.32
N GLN A 112 -9.05 -6.47 -17.03
CA GLN A 112 -9.62 -7.37 -18.02
C GLN A 112 -10.40 -6.60 -19.10
N THR A 113 -11.02 -5.48 -18.74
CA THR A 113 -11.66 -4.58 -19.71
C THR A 113 -10.60 -3.93 -20.60
N MET A 114 -9.54 -3.36 -20.04
CA MET A 114 -8.43 -2.76 -20.79
C MET A 114 -7.75 -3.74 -21.75
N PHE A 115 -7.67 -5.02 -21.38
CA PHE A 115 -7.10 -6.06 -22.22
C PHE A 115 -7.90 -6.29 -23.51
N LYS A 116 -9.23 -6.21 -23.43
CA LYS A 116 -10.15 -6.46 -24.56
C LYS A 116 -10.38 -5.25 -25.48
N GLN A 117 -9.99 -4.05 -25.06
CA GLN A 117 -10.28 -2.82 -25.79
C GLN A 117 -9.20 -2.46 -26.83
N SER A 118 -9.59 -1.61 -27.79
CA SER A 118 -8.69 -1.07 -28.80
C SER A 118 -7.55 -0.25 -28.18
N ALA A 119 -6.46 -0.07 -28.93
CA ALA A 119 -5.29 0.66 -28.45
C ALA A 119 -5.63 2.09 -27.99
N VAL A 120 -6.48 2.80 -28.73
CA VAL A 120 -6.90 4.17 -28.42
C VAL A 120 -7.69 4.23 -27.12
N VAL A 121 -8.74 3.40 -26.99
CA VAL A 121 -9.57 3.36 -25.77
C VAL A 121 -8.73 3.03 -24.55
N ARG A 122 -7.82 2.07 -24.71
CA ARG A 122 -6.89 1.69 -23.65
C ARG A 122 -5.95 2.83 -23.23
N VAL A 123 -5.41 3.61 -24.17
CA VAL A 123 -4.57 4.78 -23.83
C VAL A 123 -5.39 5.80 -23.03
N ILE A 124 -6.62 6.07 -23.45
CA ILE A 124 -7.53 6.97 -22.73
C ILE A 124 -7.80 6.45 -21.31
N MET A 125 -8.10 5.16 -21.15
CA MET A 125 -8.29 4.53 -19.84
C MET A 125 -7.04 4.67 -18.98
N SER A 126 -5.85 4.39 -19.51
CA SER A 126 -4.59 4.55 -18.77
C SER A 126 -4.37 6.00 -18.32
N ILE A 127 -4.63 7.00 -19.18
CA ILE A 127 -4.48 8.41 -18.82
C ILE A 127 -5.42 8.77 -17.66
N VAL A 128 -6.70 8.38 -17.75
CA VAL A 128 -7.70 8.66 -16.70
C VAL A 128 -7.33 7.98 -15.38
N LEU A 129 -6.92 6.72 -15.42
CA LEU A 129 -6.50 5.97 -14.24
C LEU A 129 -5.26 6.58 -13.60
N VAL A 130 -4.22 6.89 -14.39
CA VAL A 130 -3.01 7.53 -13.87
C VAL A 130 -3.32 8.91 -13.29
N ALA A 131 -4.19 9.69 -13.92
CA ALA A 131 -4.60 10.99 -13.38
C ALA A 131 -5.32 10.86 -12.02
N ALA A 132 -6.18 9.85 -11.87
CA ALA A 132 -6.82 9.55 -10.59
C ALA A 132 -5.82 9.15 -9.50
N TRP A 133 -4.82 8.32 -9.85
CA TRP A 133 -3.79 7.87 -8.90
C TRP A 133 -2.78 8.96 -8.53
N ALA A 134 -2.46 9.83 -9.48
CA ALA A 134 -1.53 10.94 -9.26
C ALA A 134 -2.09 12.02 -8.33
N MET A 135 -3.41 12.02 -8.07
CA MET A 135 -4.04 12.98 -7.18
C MET A 135 -3.55 12.80 -5.73
N PRO A 136 -3.01 13.84 -5.08
CA PRO A 136 -2.59 13.76 -3.68
C PRO A 136 -3.76 13.40 -2.76
N ASN A 137 -3.54 12.48 -1.81
CA ASN A 137 -4.57 11.97 -0.89
C ASN A 137 -5.35 13.07 -0.15
N VAL A 138 -4.66 14.13 0.28
CA VAL A 138 -5.29 15.26 0.98
C VAL A 138 -6.21 16.04 0.04
N ALA A 139 -5.77 16.32 -1.18
CA ALA A 139 -6.57 17.03 -2.17
C ALA A 139 -7.80 16.22 -2.58
N ALA A 140 -7.63 14.92 -2.84
CA ALA A 140 -8.74 14.02 -3.14
C ALA A 140 -9.78 14.05 -2.01
N ALA A 141 -9.35 13.84 -0.76
CA ALA A 141 -10.22 13.82 0.41
C ALA A 141 -11.03 15.12 0.58
N LEU A 142 -10.42 16.28 0.34
CA LEU A 142 -11.12 17.57 0.40
C LEU A 142 -12.15 17.74 -0.72
N VAL A 143 -11.81 17.36 -1.95
CA VAL A 143 -12.76 17.39 -3.08
C VAL A 143 -13.96 16.50 -2.79
N PHE A 144 -13.72 15.26 -2.36
CA PHE A 144 -14.81 14.35 -1.99
C PHE A 144 -15.62 14.90 -0.81
N LYS A 145 -14.98 15.47 0.21
CA LYS A 145 -15.69 16.12 1.32
C LYS A 145 -16.67 17.19 0.84
N TRP A 146 -16.30 17.99 -0.16
CA TRP A 146 -17.22 18.95 -0.79
C TRP A 146 -18.29 18.28 -1.64
N MET A 147 -17.93 17.25 -2.41
CA MET A 147 -18.89 16.49 -3.23
C MET A 147 -20.00 15.84 -2.40
N PHE A 148 -19.67 15.38 -1.19
CA PHE A 148 -20.58 14.76 -0.22
C PHE A 148 -21.15 15.74 0.81
N GLN A 149 -20.99 17.05 0.61
CA GLN A 149 -21.47 18.04 1.57
C GLN A 149 -23.02 18.13 1.57
N PRO A 150 -23.69 18.13 2.75
CA PRO A 150 -25.14 18.30 2.81
C PRO A 150 -25.59 19.66 2.26
N GLY A 151 -26.71 19.67 1.53
CA GLY A 151 -27.37 20.87 0.99
C GLY A 151 -26.90 21.27 -0.41
N TYR A 152 -25.61 21.19 -0.70
CA TYR A 152 -25.05 21.68 -1.97
C TYR A 152 -23.97 20.77 -2.60
N GLY A 153 -23.66 19.63 -1.99
CA GLY A 153 -22.77 18.64 -2.58
C GLY A 153 -23.36 18.03 -3.85
N VAL A 154 -22.51 17.88 -4.88
CA VAL A 154 -22.91 17.37 -6.19
C VAL A 154 -23.47 15.95 -6.12
N VAL A 155 -22.98 15.11 -5.21
CA VAL A 155 -23.42 13.70 -5.10
C VAL A 155 -24.87 13.63 -4.60
N GLY A 156 -25.18 14.35 -3.53
CA GLY A 156 -26.54 14.41 -3.00
C GLY A 156 -27.53 15.02 -3.99
N TRP A 157 -27.10 16.06 -4.72
CA TRP A 157 -27.89 16.67 -5.80
C TRP A 157 -28.16 15.66 -6.93
N LEU A 158 -27.13 15.00 -7.47
CA LEU A 158 -27.25 14.07 -8.59
C LEU A 158 -28.15 12.87 -8.24
N LEU A 159 -27.93 12.24 -7.09
CA LEU A 159 -28.74 11.10 -6.64
C LEU A 159 -30.21 11.46 -6.43
N THR A 160 -30.49 12.71 -6.01
CA THR A 160 -31.86 13.23 -5.91
C THR A 160 -32.47 13.43 -7.30
N GLN A 161 -31.72 13.96 -8.27
CA GLN A 161 -32.20 14.14 -9.65
C GLN A 161 -32.50 12.79 -10.33
N LEU A 162 -31.68 11.77 -10.07
CA LEU A 162 -31.88 10.42 -10.59
C LEU A 162 -33.08 9.69 -9.94
N LYS A 163 -33.70 10.27 -8.91
CA LYS A 163 -34.86 9.72 -8.17
C LYS A 163 -34.64 8.30 -7.61
N ILE A 164 -33.39 7.89 -7.40
CA ILE A 164 -33.06 6.52 -6.96
C ILE A 164 -33.47 6.31 -5.49
N PHE A 165 -33.21 7.32 -4.63
CA PHE A 165 -33.41 7.23 -3.19
C PHE A 165 -34.33 8.34 -2.63
N GLY A 166 -35.05 9.06 -3.50
CA GLY A 166 -35.80 10.25 -3.12
C GLY A 166 -34.91 11.48 -2.86
N ASN A 167 -35.35 12.39 -2.01
CA ASN A 167 -34.61 13.61 -1.70
C ASN A 167 -33.58 13.37 -0.59
N ILE A 168 -32.33 13.16 -1.01
CA ILE A 168 -31.19 12.97 -0.10
C ILE A 168 -30.24 14.17 -0.11
N ARG A 169 -30.68 15.33 -0.61
CA ARG A 169 -29.84 16.52 -0.76
C ARG A 169 -29.25 17.00 0.56
N ASN A 170 -29.98 16.84 1.66
CA ASN A 170 -29.56 17.24 3.02
C ASN A 170 -29.04 16.08 3.87
N LEU A 171 -28.81 14.90 3.27
CA LEU A 171 -28.29 13.74 3.99
C LEU A 171 -26.88 14.02 4.51
N SER A 172 -26.68 13.90 5.82
CA SER A 172 -25.35 13.98 6.42
C SER A 172 -24.64 12.64 6.34
N TRP A 173 -23.78 12.51 5.33
CA TRP A 173 -23.02 11.28 5.05
C TRP A 173 -22.05 10.91 6.17
N THR A 174 -21.46 11.89 6.86
CA THR A 174 -20.47 11.66 7.92
C THR A 174 -21.08 11.50 9.31
N SER A 175 -22.37 11.81 9.48
CA SER A 175 -23.06 11.66 10.77
C SER A 175 -23.54 10.23 11.04
N ASN A 176 -23.59 9.38 10.01
CA ASN A 176 -23.92 7.96 10.14
C ASN A 176 -22.67 7.11 9.86
N THR A 177 -22.36 6.14 10.72
CA THR A 177 -21.16 5.30 10.61
C THR A 177 -21.06 4.57 9.27
N ASN A 178 -22.15 3.98 8.79
CA ASN A 178 -22.12 3.19 7.55
C ASN A 178 -21.94 4.08 6.32
N LEU A 179 -22.61 5.24 6.31
CA LEU A 179 -22.44 6.22 5.23
C LEU A 179 -21.03 6.84 5.26
N ALA A 180 -20.47 7.05 6.44
CA ALA A 180 -19.10 7.54 6.60
C ALA A 180 -18.09 6.56 6.00
N PHE A 181 -18.18 5.27 6.35
CA PHE A 181 -17.35 4.22 5.74
C PHE A 181 -17.58 4.09 4.24
N CYS A 182 -18.81 4.28 3.74
CA CYS A 182 -19.09 4.28 2.31
C CYS A 182 -18.35 5.43 1.60
N CYS A 183 -18.45 6.66 2.09
CA CYS A 183 -17.76 7.82 1.50
C CYS A 183 -16.24 7.67 1.55
N ILE A 184 -15.70 7.23 2.69
CA ILE A 184 -14.26 6.95 2.85
C ILE A 184 -13.85 5.79 1.93
N GLY A 185 -14.63 4.72 1.85
CA GLY A 185 -14.31 3.56 1.03
C GLY A 185 -14.31 3.89 -0.46
N LEU A 186 -15.29 4.68 -0.91
CA LEU A 186 -15.36 5.14 -2.30
C LEU A 186 -14.11 5.88 -2.73
N ILE A 187 -13.59 6.79 -1.89
CA ILE A 187 -12.40 7.55 -2.26
C ILE A 187 -11.14 6.66 -2.32
N ILE A 188 -10.98 5.77 -1.34
CA ILE A 188 -9.80 4.90 -1.24
C ILE A 188 -9.79 3.91 -2.41
N VAL A 189 -10.92 3.25 -2.66
CA VAL A 189 -11.07 2.32 -3.79
C VAL A 189 -10.85 3.05 -5.12
N TRP A 190 -11.42 4.25 -5.29
CA TRP A 190 -11.21 5.06 -6.50
C TRP A 190 -9.73 5.38 -6.75
N GLN A 191 -8.97 5.73 -5.70
CA GLN A 191 -7.53 5.98 -5.83
C GLN A 191 -6.69 4.71 -5.98
N ALA A 192 -7.13 3.57 -5.43
CA ALA A 192 -6.37 2.31 -5.46
C ALA A 192 -6.49 1.54 -6.79
N VAL A 193 -7.68 1.56 -7.41
CA VAL A 193 -7.99 0.83 -8.64
C VAL A 193 -6.99 1.06 -9.78
N PRO A 194 -6.51 2.29 -10.07
CA PRO A 194 -5.52 2.53 -11.11
C PRO A 194 -4.26 1.67 -11.03
N TYR A 195 -3.64 1.60 -9.86
CA TYR A 195 -2.42 0.83 -9.64
C TYR A 195 -2.66 -0.64 -9.96
N ILE A 196 -3.73 -1.20 -9.36
CA ILE A 196 -4.11 -2.60 -9.54
C ILE A 196 -4.40 -2.91 -11.01
N ALA A 197 -5.22 -2.07 -11.65
CA ALA A 197 -5.68 -2.28 -13.02
C ALA A 197 -4.52 -2.24 -14.02
N ILE A 198 -3.65 -1.23 -13.92
CA ILE A 198 -2.53 -1.03 -14.85
C ILE A 198 -1.51 -2.15 -14.67
N THR A 199 -1.17 -2.50 -13.42
CA THR A 199 -0.19 -3.56 -13.13
C THR A 199 -0.70 -4.93 -13.60
N LEU A 200 -1.95 -5.28 -13.32
CA LEU A 200 -2.52 -6.55 -13.79
C LEU A 200 -2.65 -6.60 -15.30
N TYR A 201 -3.06 -5.50 -15.94
CA TYR A 201 -3.11 -5.43 -17.40
C TYR A 201 -1.71 -5.62 -18.02
N ALA A 202 -0.68 -5.01 -17.45
CA ALA A 202 0.70 -5.17 -17.92
C ALA A 202 1.22 -6.61 -17.74
N ALA A 203 0.85 -7.28 -16.65
CA ALA A 203 1.19 -8.69 -16.41
C ALA A 203 0.42 -9.63 -17.34
N GLN A 204 -0.87 -9.38 -17.56
CA GLN A 204 -1.72 -10.19 -18.45
C GLN A 204 -1.22 -10.19 -19.90
N LYS A 205 -0.57 -9.11 -20.34
CA LYS A 205 0.06 -9.02 -21.65
C LYS A 205 1.27 -9.94 -21.86
N GLN A 206 1.86 -10.44 -20.78
CA GLN A 206 3.01 -11.35 -20.86
C GLN A 206 2.57 -12.81 -21.00
N ILE A 207 1.27 -13.09 -20.86
CA ILE A 207 0.71 -14.43 -21.00
C ILE A 207 0.63 -14.78 -22.50
N ALA A 208 1.22 -15.91 -22.85
CA ALA A 208 1.27 -16.41 -24.21
C ALA A 208 -0.17 -16.74 -24.71
N PRO A 209 -0.57 -16.30 -25.92
CA PRO A 209 -1.94 -16.49 -26.41
C PRO A 209 -2.33 -17.96 -26.59
N GLU A 210 -1.35 -18.85 -26.76
CA GLU A 210 -1.52 -20.29 -27.00
C GLU A 210 -2.26 -20.97 -25.85
N TYR A 211 -2.10 -20.49 -24.60
CA TYR A 211 -2.85 -21.01 -23.45
C TYR A 211 -4.37 -20.81 -23.61
N ALA A 212 -4.78 -19.66 -24.14
CA ALA A 212 -6.18 -19.37 -24.36
C ALA A 212 -6.73 -20.11 -25.59
N GLU A 213 -5.91 -20.28 -26.63
CA GLU A 213 -6.27 -21.00 -27.86
C GLU A 213 -6.44 -22.50 -27.59
N ALA A 214 -5.51 -23.13 -26.88
CA ALA A 214 -5.61 -24.55 -26.50
C ALA A 214 -6.88 -24.82 -25.69
N ALA A 215 -7.16 -23.98 -24.68
CA ALA A 215 -8.37 -24.12 -23.88
C ALA A 215 -9.66 -23.89 -24.67
N ALA A 216 -9.64 -23.03 -25.69
CA ALA A 216 -10.78 -22.81 -26.58
C ALA A 216 -11.05 -24.05 -27.46
N VAL A 217 -10.01 -24.74 -27.93
CA VAL A 217 -10.14 -26.03 -28.64
C VAL A 217 -10.75 -27.10 -27.73
N ASP A 218 -10.43 -27.09 -26.43
CA ASP A 218 -11.03 -27.96 -25.40
C ASP A 218 -12.47 -27.54 -24.98
N GLY A 219 -13.07 -26.55 -25.67
CA GLY A 219 -14.45 -26.10 -25.41
C GLY A 219 -14.60 -25.22 -24.16
N ALA A 220 -13.53 -24.65 -23.63
CA ALA A 220 -13.62 -23.73 -22.48
C ALA A 220 -14.25 -22.38 -22.89
N SER A 221 -15.21 -21.91 -22.09
CA SER A 221 -15.79 -20.57 -22.27
C SER A 221 -14.81 -19.47 -21.88
N LYS A 222 -14.98 -18.24 -22.40
CA LYS A 222 -14.11 -17.08 -22.07
C LYS A 222 -14.01 -16.81 -20.56
N THR A 223 -15.10 -17.02 -19.82
CA THR A 223 -15.13 -16.87 -18.35
C THR A 223 -14.32 -17.97 -17.67
N ARG A 224 -14.42 -19.21 -18.17
CA ARG A 224 -13.63 -20.34 -17.68
C ARG A 224 -12.14 -20.13 -17.94
N ILE A 225 -11.76 -19.69 -19.14
CA ILE A 225 -10.37 -19.36 -19.49
C ILE A 225 -9.82 -18.28 -18.54
N TYR A 226 -10.58 -17.21 -18.29
CA TYR A 226 -10.12 -16.15 -17.40
C TYR A 226 -9.88 -16.65 -15.97
N TRP A 227 -10.85 -17.32 -15.35
CA TRP A 227 -10.74 -17.72 -13.94
C TRP A 227 -9.88 -18.95 -13.71
N GLN A 228 -9.80 -19.89 -14.65
CA GLN A 228 -9.07 -21.15 -14.48
C GLN A 228 -7.67 -21.15 -15.11
N ILE A 229 -7.35 -20.19 -15.98
CA ILE A 229 -6.05 -20.13 -16.67
C ILE A 229 -5.39 -18.78 -16.40
N THR A 230 -6.04 -17.67 -16.80
CA THR A 230 -5.44 -16.33 -16.69
C THR A 230 -5.18 -15.93 -15.23
N VAL A 231 -6.18 -16.04 -14.35
CA VAL A 231 -6.05 -15.64 -12.94
C VAL A 231 -5.00 -16.47 -12.18
N PRO A 232 -4.94 -17.82 -12.33
CA PRO A 232 -3.86 -18.62 -11.75
C PRO A 232 -2.47 -18.22 -12.24
N ILE A 233 -2.28 -17.96 -13.54
CA ILE A 233 -0.99 -17.49 -14.07
C ILE A 233 -0.63 -16.11 -13.47
N LEU A 234 -1.62 -15.25 -13.25
CA LEU A 234 -1.43 -13.94 -12.60
C LEU A 234 -1.30 -14.01 -11.07
N ALA A 235 -1.43 -15.19 -10.45
CA ALA A 235 -1.46 -15.32 -9.00
C ALA A 235 -0.24 -14.68 -8.30
N PRO A 236 1.02 -14.82 -8.79
CA PRO A 236 2.16 -14.14 -8.16
C PRO A 236 2.02 -12.61 -8.14
N GLN A 237 1.52 -12.04 -9.25
CA GLN A 237 1.33 -10.60 -9.37
C GLN A 237 0.14 -10.11 -8.52
N LEU A 238 -0.98 -10.83 -8.52
CA LEU A 238 -2.13 -10.56 -7.67
C LEU A 238 -1.75 -10.60 -6.19
N THR A 239 -0.92 -11.57 -5.82
CA THR A 239 -0.42 -11.76 -4.46
C THR A 239 0.44 -10.57 -4.03
N ALA A 240 1.39 -10.14 -4.88
CA ALA A 240 2.21 -8.96 -4.62
C ALA A 240 1.38 -7.66 -4.48
N ILE A 241 0.41 -7.45 -5.39
CA ILE A 241 -0.51 -6.31 -5.35
C ILE A 241 -1.34 -6.33 -4.06
N THR A 242 -1.88 -7.49 -3.68
CA THR A 242 -2.72 -7.65 -2.49
C THR A 242 -1.93 -7.33 -1.21
N ILE A 243 -0.66 -7.74 -1.11
CA ILE A 243 0.20 -7.38 0.02
C ILE A 243 0.35 -5.87 0.11
N LEU A 244 0.67 -5.23 -1.01
CA LEU A 244 0.90 -3.79 -1.03
C LEU A 244 -0.37 -3.03 -0.69
N SER A 245 -1.52 -3.46 -1.22
CA SER A 245 -2.84 -2.93 -0.87
C SER A 245 -3.14 -3.09 0.62
N CYS A 246 -2.86 -4.26 1.22
CA CYS A 246 -3.02 -4.45 2.66
C CYS A 246 -2.15 -3.49 3.47
N ILE A 247 -0.89 -3.26 3.08
CA ILE A 247 0.01 -2.33 3.77
C ILE A 247 -0.54 -0.89 3.68
N TRP A 248 -1.01 -0.47 2.50
CA TRP A 248 -1.56 0.88 2.30
C TRP A 248 -2.88 1.06 3.05
N ASP A 249 -3.84 0.16 2.89
CA ASP A 249 -5.19 0.27 3.44
C ASP A 249 -5.19 0.19 4.97
N PHE A 250 -4.28 -0.58 5.56
CA PHE A 250 -4.11 -0.62 7.01
C PHE A 250 -3.62 0.71 7.58
N ASN A 251 -2.81 1.45 6.81
CA ASN A 251 -2.22 2.73 7.20
C ASN A 251 -3.00 3.95 6.69
N VAL A 252 -4.24 3.77 6.19
CA VAL A 252 -5.07 4.89 5.76
C VAL A 252 -5.36 5.81 6.95
N PHE A 253 -4.92 7.05 6.81
CA PHE A 253 -5.11 8.10 7.80
C PHE A 253 -5.78 9.33 7.20
N ASN A 254 -5.20 9.91 6.14
CA ASN A 254 -5.61 11.22 5.60
C ASN A 254 -7.10 11.28 5.24
N GLN A 255 -7.59 10.28 4.50
CA GLN A 255 -8.98 10.22 4.05
C GLN A 255 -9.94 10.15 5.25
N ILE A 256 -9.65 9.31 6.25
CA ILE A 256 -10.49 9.16 7.44
C ILE A 256 -10.46 10.44 8.28
N TRP A 257 -9.25 10.98 8.52
CA TRP A 257 -9.05 12.18 9.32
C TRP A 257 -9.78 13.39 8.73
N LEU A 258 -9.65 13.62 7.42
CA LEU A 258 -10.22 14.80 6.78
C LEU A 258 -11.75 14.75 6.65
N LEU A 259 -12.32 13.55 6.48
CA LEU A 259 -13.78 13.38 6.34
C LEU A 259 -14.49 13.32 7.69
N THR A 260 -13.93 12.58 8.66
CA THR A 260 -14.67 12.22 9.90
C THR A 260 -13.89 12.44 11.18
N GLN A 261 -12.57 12.55 11.12
CA GLN A 261 -11.68 12.55 12.31
C GLN A 261 -11.93 11.32 13.22
N GLY A 262 -12.36 10.18 12.65
CA GLY A 262 -12.71 8.97 13.40
C GLY A 262 -14.18 8.92 13.85
N GLY A 263 -14.99 9.94 13.59
CA GLY A 263 -16.40 9.99 13.94
C GLY A 263 -17.33 9.19 13.01
N PRO A 264 -18.63 9.09 13.35
CA PRO A 264 -19.26 9.58 14.58
C PRO A 264 -18.89 8.71 15.79
N ARG A 265 -18.75 9.29 16.99
CA ARG A 265 -18.44 8.56 18.26
C ARG A 265 -17.28 7.55 18.14
N GLU A 266 -16.17 7.96 17.53
CA GLU A 266 -14.99 7.09 17.29
C GLU A 266 -15.26 5.85 16.40
N SER A 267 -16.43 5.74 15.77
CA SER A 267 -16.81 4.54 15.01
C SER A 267 -16.03 4.31 13.72
N THR A 268 -15.30 5.31 13.23
CA THR A 268 -14.38 5.18 12.09
C THR A 268 -12.91 5.38 12.49
N ALA A 269 -12.62 5.42 13.80
CA ALA A 269 -11.27 5.63 14.32
C ALA A 269 -10.40 4.38 14.12
N THR A 270 -9.79 4.27 12.95
CA THR A 270 -8.72 3.30 12.67
C THR A 270 -7.52 3.52 13.59
N VAL A 271 -6.66 2.51 13.71
CA VAL A 271 -5.41 2.58 14.49
C VAL A 271 -4.59 3.82 14.16
N GLY A 272 -4.49 4.23 12.89
CA GLY A 272 -3.80 5.47 12.51
C GLY A 272 -4.42 6.73 13.15
N VAL A 273 -5.75 6.84 13.12
CA VAL A 273 -6.48 7.94 13.77
C VAL A 273 -6.36 7.87 15.29
N PHE A 274 -6.47 6.68 15.87
CA PHE A 274 -6.33 6.44 17.30
C PHE A 274 -4.94 6.86 17.79
N THR A 275 -3.88 6.43 17.11
CA THR A 275 -2.49 6.84 17.38
C THR A 275 -2.35 8.34 17.32
N TYR A 276 -2.88 8.99 16.28
CA TYR A 276 -2.81 10.45 16.14
C TYR A 276 -3.49 11.17 17.30
N LYS A 277 -4.70 10.72 17.69
CA LYS A 277 -5.40 11.28 18.86
C LYS A 277 -4.61 11.13 20.14
N LYS A 278 -4.05 9.94 20.42
CA LYS A 278 -3.22 9.73 21.61
C LYS A 278 -1.96 10.57 21.61
N ALA A 279 -1.21 10.58 20.50
CA ALA A 279 0.08 11.25 20.41
C ALA A 279 -0.04 12.79 20.37
N PHE A 280 -0.93 13.31 19.54
CA PHE A 280 -0.92 14.73 19.15
C PHE A 280 -2.13 15.53 19.65
N ILE A 281 -3.25 14.89 20.00
CA ILE A 281 -4.39 15.58 20.61
C ILE A 281 -4.33 15.47 22.13
N ASN A 282 -4.05 14.28 22.64
CA ASN A 282 -3.92 14.04 24.09
C ASN A 282 -2.48 14.25 24.59
N PHE A 283 -1.56 14.64 23.71
CA PHE A 283 -0.14 14.86 24.01
C PHE A 283 0.54 13.71 24.78
N SER A 284 0.08 12.48 24.55
CA SER A 284 0.63 11.25 25.13
C SER A 284 1.49 10.55 24.08
N ILE A 285 2.62 11.18 23.74
CA ILE A 285 3.51 10.74 22.66
C ILE A 285 4.04 9.33 22.94
N GLY A 286 4.45 9.02 24.17
CA GLY A 286 4.93 7.68 24.53
C GLY A 286 3.87 6.59 24.29
N GLN A 287 2.60 6.88 24.60
CA GLN A 287 1.50 5.97 24.29
C GLN A 287 1.29 5.83 22.77
N GLY A 288 1.31 6.94 22.04
CA GLY A 288 1.24 6.94 20.57
C GLY A 288 2.37 6.16 19.92
N SER A 289 3.59 6.31 20.42
CA SER A 289 4.77 5.57 19.98
C SER A 289 4.62 4.07 20.25
N ALA A 290 4.12 3.68 21.42
CA ALA A 290 3.84 2.27 21.73
C ALA A 290 2.81 1.66 20.76
N ILE A 291 1.72 2.39 20.44
CA ILE A 291 0.74 1.95 19.44
C ILE A 291 1.41 1.77 18.07
N SER A 292 2.23 2.73 17.63
CA SER A 292 2.96 2.65 16.36
C SER A 292 3.93 1.46 16.30
N VAL A 293 4.66 1.19 17.39
CA VAL A 293 5.57 0.03 17.47
C VAL A 293 4.78 -1.27 17.37
N VAL A 294 3.73 -1.45 18.17
CA VAL A 294 2.88 -2.65 18.12
C VAL A 294 2.27 -2.84 16.73
N THR A 295 1.77 -1.77 16.13
CA THR A 295 1.18 -1.79 14.78
C THR A 295 2.20 -2.18 13.72
N THR A 296 3.41 -1.63 13.81
CA THR A 296 4.52 -1.97 12.91
C THR A 296 4.89 -3.44 13.03
N LEU A 297 4.95 -3.99 14.26
CA LEU A 297 5.21 -5.41 14.48
C LEU A 297 4.11 -6.29 13.90
N ILE A 298 2.83 -5.94 14.09
CA ILE A 298 1.69 -6.67 13.50
C ILE A 298 1.84 -6.73 11.97
N LEU A 299 2.10 -5.60 11.32
CA LEU A 299 2.28 -5.54 9.87
C LEU A 299 3.53 -6.29 9.40
N PHE A 300 4.63 -6.19 10.15
CA PHE A 300 5.87 -6.90 9.86
C PHE A 300 5.65 -8.42 9.88
N PHE A 301 5.05 -8.95 10.95
CA PHE A 301 4.78 -10.39 11.06
C PHE A 301 3.76 -10.86 10.03
N ALA A 302 2.71 -10.08 9.76
CA ALA A 302 1.75 -10.39 8.70
C ALA A 302 2.42 -10.46 7.31
N THR A 303 3.28 -9.50 7.01
CA THR A 303 4.03 -9.43 5.75
C THR A 303 5.01 -10.61 5.62
N VAL A 304 5.79 -10.90 6.67
CA VAL A 304 6.73 -12.04 6.68
C VAL A 304 6.00 -13.37 6.50
N TYR A 305 4.90 -13.58 7.23
CA TYR A 305 4.09 -14.79 7.09
C TYR A 305 3.59 -14.97 5.65
N TYR A 306 3.09 -13.89 5.05
CA TYR A 306 2.52 -13.93 3.71
C TYR A 306 3.59 -14.14 2.64
N ILE A 307 4.74 -13.45 2.70
CA ILE A 307 5.86 -13.64 1.77
C ILE A 307 6.39 -15.08 1.84
N ARG A 308 6.54 -15.64 3.06
CA ARG A 308 6.99 -17.04 3.21
C ARG A 308 6.03 -18.02 2.54
N ARG A 309 4.73 -17.78 2.62
CA ARG A 309 3.71 -18.60 1.95
C ARG A 309 3.78 -18.47 0.42
N LEU A 310 4.03 -17.26 -0.10
CA LEU A 310 4.24 -17.05 -1.53
C LEU A 310 5.48 -17.81 -2.04
N LEU A 311 6.61 -17.71 -1.34
CA LEU A 311 7.85 -18.37 -1.77
C LEU A 311 7.68 -19.89 -1.80
N LYS A 312 7.04 -20.46 -0.78
CA LYS A 312 6.79 -21.91 -0.73
C LYS A 312 5.90 -22.41 -1.87
N ASN A 313 4.89 -21.63 -2.26
CA ASN A 313 3.99 -22.00 -3.35
C ASN A 313 4.58 -21.72 -4.74
N GLY A 314 5.52 -20.77 -4.85
CA GLY A 314 6.24 -20.48 -6.09
C GLY A 314 7.24 -21.56 -6.49
N ASP A 315 7.72 -22.34 -5.53
CA ASP A 315 8.57 -23.52 -5.76
C ASP A 315 7.77 -24.76 -6.21
N GLU A 316 6.43 -24.72 -6.16
CA GLU A 316 5.52 -25.83 -6.53
C GLU A 316 4.87 -25.69 -7.92
N LEU A 317 5.18 -24.62 -8.68
CA LEU A 317 4.70 -24.35 -10.05
C LEU A 317 5.80 -24.56 -11.09
#